data_AF-A0A0G1D1P7-F1
#
_entry.id   AF-A0A0G1D1P7-F1
#
_cell.length_a   1.000
_cell.length_b   1.000
_cell.length_c   1.000
_cell.angle_alpha   90.00
_cell.angle_beta   90.00
_cell.angle_gamma   90.00
#
_symmetry.space_group_name_H-M   'P 1'
#
loop_
_entity.id
_entity.type
_entity.pdbx_description
1 polymer ?
#
loop_
_entity_poly.entity_id
_entity_poly.type
_entity_poly.pdbx_seq_one_letter_code
_entity_poly.pdbx_strand_id
1 'polypeptide(L)'
;MEIVKSRQKKRYGWLIFFALINWLAIGLMVWRVDPDSMKDLILPGSYLPMTILVMGGVFWLLSILFLSAARALRWTLGIIIFLELRVLGLGTPMNGLLILGLLISWEVYTYKSKAQKSKDNESPPLPPQRAGRLE
;
A
#
# COMPACT_ATOMS: atom_id res chain seq x y z
N MET A 1 -25.98 12.40 -3.82
CA MET A 1 -24.91 11.37 -3.94
C MET A 1 -24.02 11.52 -5.20
N GLU A 2 -24.41 12.25 -6.24
CA GLU A 2 -23.63 12.32 -7.50
C GLU A 2 -22.32 13.12 -7.44
N ILE A 3 -22.24 14.15 -6.60
CA ILE A 3 -21.04 15.01 -6.46
C ILE A 3 -19.84 14.23 -5.88
N VAL A 4 -20.08 13.14 -5.14
CA VAL A 4 -19.02 12.31 -4.57
C VAL A 4 -18.39 11.40 -5.64
N LYS A 5 -19.21 10.86 -6.56
CA LYS A 5 -18.73 10.01 -7.67
C LYS A 5 -17.82 10.77 -8.64
N SER A 6 -18.15 12.02 -8.96
CA SER A 6 -17.34 12.84 -9.89
C SER A 6 -15.97 13.22 -9.30
N ARG A 7 -15.91 13.52 -7.99
CA ARG A 7 -14.64 13.78 -7.29
C ARG A 7 -13.73 12.54 -7.19
N GLN A 8 -14.31 11.36 -6.97
CA GLN A 8 -13.52 10.12 -6.96
C GLN A 8 -12.94 9.81 -8.35
N LYS A 9 -13.72 9.93 -9.42
CA LYS A 9 -13.23 9.74 -10.80
C LYS A 9 -12.06 10.68 -11.15
N LYS A 10 -12.14 11.96 -10.78
CA LYS A 10 -11.04 12.90 -11.02
C LYS A 10 -9.76 12.51 -10.26
N ARG A 11 -9.87 12.08 -9.00
CA ARG A 11 -8.71 11.61 -8.22
C ARG A 11 -8.06 10.35 -8.82
N TYR A 12 -8.87 9.39 -9.28
CA TYR A 12 -8.36 8.18 -9.95
C TYR A 12 -7.66 8.47 -11.27
N GLY A 13 -8.16 9.43 -12.06
CA GLY A 13 -7.50 9.87 -13.29
C GLY A 13 -6.09 10.42 -13.03
N TRP A 14 -5.94 11.22 -11.98
CA TRP A 14 -4.63 11.74 -11.56
C TRP A 14 -3.68 10.64 -11.07
N LEU A 15 -4.18 9.66 -10.30
CA LEU A 15 -3.42 8.49 -9.87
C LEU A 15 -2.83 7.71 -11.05
N ILE A 16 -3.65 7.45 -12.08
CA ILE A 16 -3.23 6.73 -13.29
C ILE A 16 -2.19 7.54 -14.07
N PHE A 17 -2.38 8.86 -14.17
CA PHE A 17 -1.42 9.74 -14.83
C PHE A 17 -0.04 9.72 -14.15
N PHE A 18 0.01 9.83 -12.82
CA PHE A 18 1.27 9.72 -12.07
C PHE A 18 1.89 8.32 -12.21
N ALA A 19 1.07 7.26 -12.21
CA ALA A 19 1.55 5.90 -12.43
C ALA A 19 2.22 5.76 -13.81
N LEU A 20 1.57 6.26 -14.87
CA LEU A 20 2.10 6.22 -16.23
C LEU A 20 3.41 7.00 -16.36
N ILE A 21 3.49 8.22 -15.82
CA ILE A 21 4.72 9.00 -15.81
C ILE A 21 5.84 8.26 -15.07
N ASN A 22 5.53 7.69 -13.90
CA ASN A 22 6.52 6.98 -13.10
C ASN A 22 7.05 5.74 -13.85
N TRP A 23 6.17 4.96 -14.47
CA TRP A 23 6.56 3.83 -15.32
C TRP A 23 7.36 4.23 -16.55
N LEU A 24 7.03 5.37 -17.15
CA LEU A 24 7.79 5.94 -18.26
C LEU A 24 9.21 6.32 -17.81
N ALA A 25 9.34 6.91 -16.60
CA ALA A 25 10.63 7.23 -16.00
C ALA A 25 11.45 5.96 -15.68
N ILE A 26 10.82 4.91 -15.17
CA ILE A 26 11.48 3.60 -14.96
C ILE A 26 11.99 3.06 -16.31
N GLY A 27 11.17 3.07 -17.36
CA GLY A 27 11.56 2.60 -18.69
C GLY A 27 12.71 3.40 -19.30
N LEU A 28 12.67 4.73 -19.17
CA LEU A 28 13.76 5.63 -19.58
C LEU A 28 15.04 5.35 -18.81
N MET A 29 14.95 5.16 -17.49
CA MET A 29 16.09 4.83 -16.65
C MET A 29 16.71 3.51 -17.10
N VAL A 30 15.93 2.44 -17.25
CA VAL A 30 16.42 1.14 -17.71
C VAL A 30 17.04 1.21 -19.11
N TRP A 31 16.54 2.07 -20.00
CA TRP A 31 17.03 2.17 -21.37
C TRP A 31 18.27 3.06 -21.54
N ARG A 32 18.36 4.17 -20.80
CA ARG A 32 19.41 5.19 -20.97
C ARG A 32 20.49 5.18 -19.90
N VAL A 33 20.25 4.54 -18.76
CA VAL A 33 21.15 4.58 -17.63
C VAL A 33 21.84 3.23 -17.48
N ASP A 34 23.17 3.25 -17.61
CA ASP A 34 23.98 2.09 -17.23
C ASP A 34 23.85 1.86 -15.72
N PRO A 35 23.48 0.64 -15.27
CA PRO A 35 23.25 0.34 -13.85
C PRO A 35 24.48 0.57 -12.99
N ASP A 36 25.68 0.42 -13.56
CA ASP A 36 26.95 0.69 -12.88
C ASP A 36 27.23 2.19 -12.71
N SER A 37 26.60 3.07 -13.51
CA SER A 37 26.75 4.53 -13.38
C SER A 37 25.94 5.12 -12.22
N MET A 38 24.95 4.39 -11.68
CA MET A 38 24.06 4.87 -10.62
C MET A 38 24.24 4.20 -9.26
N LYS A 39 25.22 3.29 -9.14
CA LYS A 39 25.58 2.63 -7.88
C LYS A 39 26.06 3.59 -6.78
N ASP A 40 26.58 4.76 -7.13
CA ASP A 40 27.37 5.59 -6.19
C ASP A 40 26.85 7.03 -6.01
N LEU A 41 25.61 7.32 -6.40
CA LEU A 41 25.10 8.70 -6.38
C LEU A 41 24.90 9.30 -4.98
N ILE A 42 24.69 8.48 -3.94
CA ILE A 42 24.44 8.95 -2.56
C ILE A 42 25.20 8.10 -1.52
N LEU A 43 25.31 6.79 -1.74
CA LEU A 43 26.06 5.84 -0.91
C LEU A 43 26.77 4.85 -1.85
N PRO A 44 28.05 4.51 -1.62
CA PRO A 44 28.78 3.60 -2.48
C PRO A 44 28.10 2.22 -2.50
N GLY A 45 27.78 1.73 -3.71
CA GLY A 45 27.08 0.45 -3.92
C GLY A 45 25.57 0.47 -3.66
N SER A 46 24.93 1.63 -3.53
CA SER A 46 23.52 1.77 -3.20
C SER A 46 22.67 2.20 -4.40
N TYR A 47 21.73 1.33 -4.80
CA TYR A 47 20.77 1.58 -5.89
C TYR A 47 19.56 2.46 -5.46
N LEU A 48 19.72 3.32 -4.45
CA LEU A 48 18.64 4.10 -3.84
C LEU A 48 17.73 4.86 -4.82
N PRO A 49 18.26 5.59 -5.83
CA PRO A 49 17.40 6.29 -6.79
C PRO A 49 16.49 5.32 -7.56
N MET A 50 17.02 4.14 -7.90
CA MET A 50 16.27 3.09 -8.60
C MET A 50 15.25 2.45 -7.66
N THR A 51 15.61 2.15 -6.41
CA THR A 51 14.69 1.61 -5.40
C THR A 51 13.51 2.57 -5.18
N ILE A 52 13.75 3.88 -5.06
CA ILE A 52 12.69 4.86 -4.86
C ILE A 52 11.76 4.93 -6.08
N LEU A 53 12.32 4.89 -7.29
CA LEU A 53 11.51 4.84 -8.52
C LEU A 53 10.63 3.59 -8.55
N VAL A 54 11.22 2.41 -8.31
CA VAL A 54 10.50 1.13 -8.30
C VAL A 54 9.47 1.11 -7.17
N MET A 55 9.80 1.60 -5.98
CA MET A 55 8.87 1.74 -4.86
C MET A 55 7.68 2.61 -5.24
N GLY A 56 7.93 3.76 -5.89
CA GLY A 56 6.88 4.61 -6.42
C GLY A 56 6.01 3.88 -7.43
N GLY A 57 6.60 3.24 -8.44
CA GLY A 57 5.87 2.54 -9.50
C GLY A 57 5.00 1.39 -8.96
N VAL A 58 5.56 0.57 -8.08
CA VAL A 58 4.85 -0.53 -7.40
C VAL A 58 3.75 0.02 -6.51
N PHE A 59 4.00 1.09 -5.75
CA PHE A 59 3.00 1.75 -4.92
C PHE A 59 1.80 2.24 -5.71
N TRP A 60 2.05 3.00 -6.79
CA TRP A 60 0.97 3.55 -7.61
C TRP A 60 0.15 2.42 -8.26
N LEU A 61 0.80 1.36 -8.74
CA LEU A 61 0.14 0.21 -9.34
C LEU A 61 -0.73 -0.53 -8.32
N LEU A 62 -0.21 -0.83 -7.14
CA LEU A 62 -0.97 -1.47 -6.05
C LEU A 62 -2.08 -0.56 -5.50
N SER A 63 -1.88 0.76 -5.50
CA SER A 63 -2.89 1.72 -5.04
C SER A 63 -4.09 1.77 -5.98
N ILE A 64 -3.85 1.62 -7.28
CA ILE A 64 -4.91 1.48 -8.28
C ILE A 64 -5.56 0.10 -8.14
N LEU A 65 -4.77 -0.97 -8.03
CA LEU A 65 -5.27 -2.35 -7.95
C LEU A 65 -6.15 -2.60 -6.72
N PHE A 66 -5.71 -2.15 -5.54
CA PHE A 66 -6.45 -2.35 -4.29
C PHE A 66 -7.45 -1.25 -3.98
N LEU A 67 -7.54 -0.21 -4.84
CA LEU A 67 -8.36 0.98 -4.62
C LEU A 67 -8.14 1.61 -3.22
N SER A 68 -6.97 1.39 -2.63
CA SER A 68 -6.67 1.70 -1.23
C SER A 68 -5.17 1.97 -1.03
N ALA A 69 -4.85 3.23 -0.74
CA ALA A 69 -3.48 3.66 -0.46
C ALA A 69 -2.87 2.94 0.76
N ALA A 70 -3.67 2.73 1.82
CA ALA A 70 -3.18 2.06 3.03
C ALA A 70 -2.85 0.58 2.80
N ARG A 71 -3.62 -0.11 1.95
CA ARG A 71 -3.32 -1.50 1.57
C ARG A 71 -2.10 -1.54 0.65
N ALA A 72 -2.06 -0.66 -0.35
CA ALA A 72 -0.95 -0.56 -1.28
C ALA A 72 0.39 -0.26 -0.61
N LEU A 73 0.45 0.69 0.34
CA LEU A 73 1.67 1.01 1.09
C LEU A 73 2.23 -0.23 1.81
N ARG A 74 1.38 -0.99 2.48
CA ARG A 74 1.80 -2.20 3.24
C ARG A 74 2.40 -3.26 2.32
N TRP A 75 1.74 -3.54 1.20
CA TRP A 75 2.25 -4.50 0.21
C TRP A 75 3.52 -3.99 -0.47
N THR A 76 3.58 -2.70 -0.80
CA THR A 76 4.78 -2.08 -1.39
C THR A 76 5.98 -2.21 -0.45
N LEU A 77 5.80 -1.90 0.84
CA LEU A 77 6.85 -2.03 1.84
C LEU A 77 7.39 -3.45 1.90
N GLY A 78 6.53 -4.48 1.97
CA GLY A 78 7.04 -5.85 2.01
C GLY A 78 7.72 -6.29 0.71
N ILE A 79 7.24 -5.84 -0.46
CA ILE A 79 7.90 -6.12 -1.75
C ILE A 79 9.28 -5.46 -1.80
N ILE A 80 9.39 -4.20 -1.39
CA ILE A 80 10.65 -3.46 -1.38
C ILE A 80 11.64 -4.04 -0.37
N ILE A 81 11.19 -4.37 0.85
CA ILE A 81 12.04 -5.05 1.84
C ILE A 81 12.58 -6.37 1.28
N PHE A 82 11.74 -7.16 0.60
CA PHE A 82 12.20 -8.40 -0.02
C PHE A 82 13.21 -8.17 -1.15
N LEU A 83 12.97 -7.18 -2.01
CA LEU A 83 13.89 -6.80 -3.09
C LEU A 83 15.23 -6.31 -2.55
N GLU A 84 15.23 -5.46 -1.53
CA GLU A 84 16.45 -4.99 -0.86
C GLU A 84 17.23 -6.15 -0.24
N LEU A 85 16.56 -7.07 0.46
CA LEU A 85 17.21 -8.28 0.96
C LEU A 85 17.82 -9.10 -0.18
N ARG A 86 17.13 -9.21 -1.32
CA ARG A 86 17.64 -9.92 -2.50
C ARG A 86 18.90 -9.25 -3.08
N VAL A 87 18.92 -7.93 -3.16
CA VAL A 87 20.08 -7.16 -3.62
C VAL A 87 21.27 -7.31 -2.67
N LEU A 88 21.02 -7.34 -1.36
CA LEU A 88 22.05 -7.59 -0.33
C LEU A 88 22.51 -9.06 -0.25
N GLY A 89 22.01 -9.95 -1.10
CA GLY A 89 22.35 -11.38 -1.10
C GLY A 89 21.67 -12.20 0.01
N LEU A 90 20.84 -11.57 0.85
CA LEU A 90 20.10 -12.19 1.95
C LEU A 90 18.69 -12.64 1.53
N GLY A 91 18.22 -12.29 0.35
CA GLY A 91 16.87 -12.58 -0.14
C GLY A 91 16.74 -14.02 -0.61
N THR A 92 16.46 -14.94 0.30
CA THR A 92 16.08 -16.33 -0.02
C THR A 92 14.57 -16.42 -0.27
N PRO A 93 14.09 -17.44 -1.01
CA PRO A 93 12.65 -17.70 -1.14
C PRO A 93 11.95 -17.86 0.22
N MET A 94 12.66 -18.42 1.21
CA MET A 94 12.18 -18.55 2.58
C MET A 94 11.91 -17.19 3.24
N ASN A 95 12.82 -16.23 3.07
CA ASN A 95 12.62 -14.86 3.58
C ASN A 95 11.42 -14.18 2.89
N GLY A 96 11.22 -14.44 1.60
CA GLY A 96 10.03 -13.99 0.89
C GLY A 96 8.74 -14.58 1.49
N LEU A 97 8.72 -15.88 1.79
CA LEU A 97 7.58 -16.53 2.43
C LEU A 97 7.30 -15.98 3.83
N LEU A 98 8.33 -15.70 4.62
CA LEU A 98 8.19 -15.11 5.95
C LEU A 98 7.60 -13.69 5.88
N ILE A 99 8.09 -12.85 4.97
CA ILE A 99 7.55 -11.50 4.74
C ILE A 99 6.10 -11.59 4.28
N LEU A 100 5.78 -12.50 3.36
CA LEU A 100 4.42 -12.72 2.87
C LEU A 100 3.48 -13.14 4.01
N GLY A 101 3.90 -14.11 4.83
CA GLY A 101 3.14 -14.58 5.98
C GLY A 101 2.89 -13.46 7.01
N LEU A 102 3.91 -12.63 7.27
CA LEU A 102 3.79 -11.47 8.15
C LEU A 102 2.79 -10.44 7.60
N LEU A 103 2.87 -10.12 6.31
CA LEU A 103 1.93 -9.19 5.65
C LEU A 103 0.49 -9.70 5.70
N ILE A 104 0.27 -10.98 5.40
CA ILE A 104 -1.06 -11.60 5.43
C ILE A 104 -1.61 -11.60 6.87
N SER A 105 -0.79 -11.97 7.85
CA SER A 105 -1.18 -11.99 9.27
C SER A 105 -1.58 -10.60 9.75
N TRP A 106 -0.81 -9.57 9.37
CA TRP A 106 -1.14 -8.18 9.65
C TRP A 106 -2.47 -7.79 9.00
N GLU A 107 -2.66 -8.10 7.71
CA GLU A 107 -3.89 -7.81 6.99
C GLU A 107 -5.12 -8.40 7.69
N VAL A 108 -5.05 -9.68 8.09
CA VAL A 108 -6.13 -10.36 8.83
C VAL A 108 -6.39 -9.71 10.19
N TYR A 109 -5.34 -9.39 10.94
CA TYR A 109 -5.47 -8.74 12.24
C TYR A 109 -6.16 -7.37 12.14
N THR A 110 -5.76 -6.55 11.17
CA THR A 110 -6.37 -5.22 10.96
C THR A 110 -7.81 -5.29 10.47
N TYR A 111 -8.18 -6.36 9.77
CA TYR A 111 -9.56 -6.59 9.37
C TYR A 111 -10.43 -6.95 10.60
N LYS A 112 -9.94 -7.87 11.45
CA LYS A 112 -10.63 -8.29 12.66
C LYS A 112 -10.83 -7.15 13.65
N SER A 113 -9.82 -6.30 13.85
CA SER A 113 -9.90 -5.18 14.79
C SER A 113 -10.93 -4.12 14.37
N LYS A 114 -11.06 -3.85 13.07
CA LYS A 114 -12.10 -2.95 12.54
C LYS A 114 -13.50 -3.51 12.76
N ALA A 115 -13.70 -4.80 12.55
CA ALA A 115 -14.99 -5.47 12.75
C ALA A 115 -15.42 -5.50 14.23
N GLN A 116 -14.46 -5.62 15.16
CA GLN A 116 -14.76 -5.57 16.59
C GLN A 116 -15.20 -4.16 17.01
N LYS A 117 -14.50 -3.12 16.52
CA LYS A 117 -14.80 -1.73 16.86
C LYS A 117 -16.17 -1.26 16.34
N SER A 118 -16.68 -1.82 15.24
CA SER A 118 -18.03 -1.52 14.77
C SER A 118 -19.11 -2.09 15.67
N LYS A 119 -18.90 -3.29 16.25
CA LYS A 119 -19.86 -3.92 17.16
C LYS A 119 -19.94 -3.19 18.51
N ASP A 120 -18.83 -2.67 19.00
CA ASP A 120 -18.76 -1.97 20.28
C ASP A 120 -19.47 -0.59 20.25
N ASN A 121 -19.55 0.03 19.07
CA ASN A 121 -20.25 1.29 18.85
C ASN A 121 -21.77 1.12 18.64
N GLU A 122 -22.25 -0.11 18.49
CA GLU A 122 -23.68 -0.42 18.39
C GLU A 122 -24.22 -0.57 19.83
N SER A 123 -24.59 0.55 20.45
CA SER A 123 -25.12 0.56 21.81
C SER A 123 -26.33 -0.38 21.93
N PRO A 124 -26.48 -1.11 23.05
CA PRO A 124 -27.61 -2.02 23.24
C PRO A 124 -28.93 -1.26 23.08
N PRO A 125 -29.98 -1.90 22.53
CA PRO A 125 -31.28 -1.27 22.36
C PRO A 125 -31.76 -0.72 23.71
N LEU A 126 -32.19 0.54 23.71
CA LEU A 126 -32.72 1.20 24.91
C LEU A 126 -33.79 0.29 25.54
N PRO A 127 -33.74 0.06 26.86
CA PRO A 127 -34.77 -0.71 27.53
C PRO A 127 -36.13 -0.08 27.21
N PRO A 128 -37.19 -0.89 27.05
CA PRO A 128 -38.51 -0.37 26.73
C PRO A 128 -38.87 0.70 27.75
N GLN A 129 -39.06 1.94 27.29
CA GLN A 129 -39.53 3.01 28.15
C GLN A 129 -40.86 2.52 28.74
N ARG A 130 -40.86 2.20 30.04
CA ARG A 130 -42.10 1.98 30.78
C ARG A 130 -42.86 3.30 30.65
N ALA A 131 -43.81 3.33 29.73
CA ALA A 131 -44.80 4.38 29.67
C ALA A 131 -45.37 4.48 31.09
N GLY A 132 -45.10 5.61 31.75
CA GLY A 132 -45.73 5.95 33.01
C GLY A 132 -47.23 5.87 32.78
N ARG A 133 -47.84 4.78 33.24
CA ARG A 133 -49.29 4.69 33.30
C ARG A 133 -49.65 5.47 34.56
N LEU A 134 -50.13 6.68 34.26
CA LEU A 134 -50.73 7.65 35.14
C LEU A 134 -51.63 6.96 36.18
N GLU A 135 -51.51 7.45 37.41
CA GLU A 135 -52.40 7.18 38.55
C GLU A 135 -53.87 7.43 38.22
#